data_AF-A0A165WN65-F1
#
_entry.id   AF-A0A165WN65-F1
#
_cell.length_a   1.000
_cell.length_b   1.000
_cell.length_c   1.000
_cell.angle_alpha   90.00
_cell.angle_beta   90.00
_cell.angle_gamma   90.00
#
_symmetry.space_group_name_H-M   'P 1'
#
loop_
_entity.id
_entity.type
_entity.pdbx_description
1 polymer ?
#
loop_
_entity_poly.entity_id
_entity_poly.type
_entity_poly.pdbx_seq_one_letter_code
_entity_poly.pdbx_strand_id
1 'polypeptide(L)' 'MQFFKSAVFAVMAFAAVAVAVPAPVGESLKRECKPLLQSCAVNSECCNDLCVLGLCL' A
#
# COMPACT_ATOMS: atom_id res chain seq x y z
N MET A 1 32.96 -11.10 -14.69
CA MET A 1 31.70 -10.49 -15.19
C MET A 1 30.42 -11.25 -14.81
N GLN A 2 30.48 -12.35 -14.04
CA GLN A 2 29.29 -13.16 -13.70
C GLN A 2 28.56 -12.67 -12.43
N PHE A 3 29.30 -12.15 -11.44
CA PHE A 3 28.73 -11.69 -10.17
C PHE A 3 27.83 -10.45 -10.30
N PHE A 4 28.16 -9.56 -11.23
CA PHE A 4 27.38 -8.34 -11.49
C PHE A 4 25.98 -8.67 -12.04
N LYS A 5 25.87 -9.69 -12.88
CA LYS A 5 24.60 -10.12 -13.50
C LYS A 5 23.63 -10.63 -12.44
N SER A 6 24.07 -11.48 -11.52
CA SER A 6 23.23 -11.97 -10.41
C SER A 6 22.79 -10.85 -9.47
N ALA A 7 23.67 -9.88 -9.19
CA ALA A 7 23.32 -8.73 -8.35
C ALA A 7 22.23 -7.86 -9.01
N VAL A 8 22.33 -7.61 -10.32
CA VAL A 8 21.31 -6.86 -11.05
C VAL A 8 19.97 -7.60 -11.06
N PHE A 9 19.96 -8.92 -11.29
CA PHE A 9 18.73 -9.71 -11.22
C PHE A 9 18.10 -9.71 -9.83
N ALA A 10 18.92 -9.80 -8.76
CA ALA A 10 18.42 -9.72 -7.40
C ALA A 10 17.81 -8.34 -7.11
N VAL A 11 18.51 -7.26 -7.44
CA VAL A 11 18.00 -5.89 -7.24
C VAL A 11 16.71 -5.65 -8.02
N MET A 12 16.62 -6.13 -9.27
CA MET A 12 15.39 -6.01 -10.07
C MET A 12 14.24 -6.84 -9.49
N ALA A 13 14.51 -8.03 -8.97
CA ALA A 13 13.51 -8.84 -8.29
C ALA A 13 13.03 -8.19 -6.98
N PHE A 14 13.95 -7.65 -6.17
CA PHE A 14 13.60 -6.90 -4.95
C PHE A 14 12.84 -5.61 -5.27
N ALA A 15 13.19 -4.90 -6.33
CA ALA A 15 12.48 -3.71 -6.77
C ALA A 15 11.08 -4.04 -7.29
N ALA A 16 10.93 -5.09 -8.10
CA ALA A 16 9.64 -5.59 -8.55
C ALA A 16 8.76 -6.02 -7.37
N VAL A 17 9.35 -6.71 -6.37
CA VAL A 17 8.66 -7.04 -5.12
C VAL A 17 8.37 -5.77 -4.31
N ALA A 18 9.21 -4.75 -4.26
CA ALA A 18 8.91 -3.52 -3.52
C ALA A 18 7.78 -2.67 -4.14
N VAL A 19 7.51 -2.83 -5.44
CA VAL A 19 6.39 -2.14 -6.12
C VAL A 19 5.14 -3.02 -6.25
N ALA A 20 5.29 -4.35 -6.29
CA ALA A 20 4.18 -5.30 -6.33
C ALA A 20 3.74 -5.74 -4.93
N VAL A 21 4.63 -5.65 -3.93
CA VAL A 21 4.23 -5.51 -2.54
C VAL A 21 3.69 -4.09 -2.48
N PRO A 22 2.39 -3.90 -2.27
CA PRO A 22 1.89 -2.59 -1.93
C PRO A 22 2.79 -2.07 -0.81
N ALA A 23 3.45 -0.92 -1.03
CA ALA A 23 3.90 -0.13 0.10
C ALA A 23 2.73 -0.09 1.11
N PRO A 24 2.97 -0.10 2.43
CA PRO A 24 1.90 -0.03 3.43
C PRO A 24 1.22 1.35 3.46
N VAL A 25 0.97 1.95 2.29
CA VAL A 25 -0.14 2.86 2.03
C VAL A 25 -1.40 2.02 1.79
N GLY A 26 -1.86 1.36 2.85
CA GLY A 26 -3.27 0.99 2.97
C GLY A 26 -3.78 -0.12 2.05
N GLU A 27 -2.97 -1.09 1.62
CA GLU A 27 -3.55 -2.39 1.27
C GLU A 27 -3.86 -3.15 2.57
N SER A 28 -4.91 -2.68 3.26
CA SER A 28 -5.56 -3.45 4.33
C SER A 28 -6.41 -4.52 3.67
N LEU A 29 -5.71 -5.50 3.12
CA LEU A 29 -6.20 -6.83 2.88
C LEU A 29 -6.86 -7.28 4.19
N LYS A 30 -8.20 -7.41 4.19
CA LYS A 30 -9.07 -7.92 5.28
C LYS A 30 -9.50 -6.88 6.33
N ARG A 31 -10.60 -6.13 6.12
CA ARG A 31 -11.55 -5.64 7.15
C ARG A 31 -12.60 -4.72 6.54
N GLU A 32 -13.76 -4.62 7.19
CA GLU A 32 -14.96 -3.84 6.84
C GLU A 32 -14.75 -2.30 6.83
N CYS A 33 -13.52 -1.83 6.58
CA CYS A 33 -13.13 -0.42 6.59
C CYS A 33 -12.34 0.00 5.35
N LYS A 34 -12.55 1.24 4.89
CA LYS A 34 -11.89 1.92 3.78
C LYS A 34 -10.49 2.40 4.14
N PRO A 35 -9.56 2.33 3.17
CA PRO A 35 -8.20 2.84 3.34
C PRO A 35 -8.13 4.38 3.31
N LEU A 36 -6.95 4.89 3.67
CA LEU A 36 -6.61 6.32 3.63
C LEU A 36 -6.76 6.90 2.22
N LEU A 37 -7.14 8.17 2.11
CA LEU A 37 -7.50 8.90 0.89
C LEU A 37 -8.67 8.32 0.10
N GLN A 38 -9.41 7.34 0.64
CA GLN A 38 -10.63 6.88 -0.01
C GLN A 38 -11.84 7.73 0.39
N SER A 39 -12.80 7.86 -0.52
CA SER A 39 -14.01 8.64 -0.23
C SER A 39 -14.85 7.97 0.85
N CYS A 40 -15.34 8.72 1.81
CA CYS A 40 -16.10 8.25 2.96
C CYS A 40 -17.35 9.11 3.21
N ALA A 41 -18.42 8.48 3.72
CA ALA A 41 -19.60 9.20 4.21
C ALA A 41 -19.62 9.34 5.74
N VAL A 42 -19.14 8.33 6.47
CA VAL A 42 -19.15 8.30 7.94
C VAL A 42 -17.82 7.83 8.51
N ASN A 43 -17.45 8.37 9.66
CA ASN A 43 -16.15 8.14 10.31
C ASN A 43 -15.75 6.65 10.39
N SER A 44 -16.68 5.80 10.80
CA SER A 44 -16.51 4.35 10.96
C SER A 44 -16.31 3.56 9.68
N GLU A 45 -16.51 4.20 8.51
CA GLU A 45 -16.10 3.60 7.25
C GLU A 45 -14.59 3.65 7.07
N CYS A 46 -13.86 4.53 7.76
CA CYS A 46 -12.42 4.65 7.61
C CYS A 46 -11.68 3.75 8.61
N CYS A 47 -10.58 3.13 8.20
CA CYS A 47 -9.80 2.28 9.11
C CYS A 47 -9.12 3.02 10.28
N ASN A 48 -9.13 4.35 10.26
CA ASN A 48 -8.66 5.21 11.34
C ASN A 48 -9.82 5.94 12.04
N ASP A 49 -11.08 5.57 11.73
CA ASP A 49 -12.27 6.30 12.17
C ASP A 49 -12.10 7.81 11.91
N LEU A 50 -11.75 8.11 10.66
CA LEU A 50 -11.02 9.26 10.09
C LEU A 50 -11.66 10.14 9.02
N CYS A 51 -12.95 10.47 9.01
CA CYS A 51 -13.62 11.01 7.82
C CYS A 51 -13.66 12.54 7.79
N VAL A 52 -12.77 13.14 7.00
CA VAL A 52 -12.63 14.59 6.88
C VAL A 52 -12.80 14.99 5.42
N LEU A 53 -13.70 15.95 5.15
CA LEU A 53 -14.01 16.42 3.79
C LEU A 53 -14.41 15.28 2.82
N GLY A 54 -15.02 14.22 3.36
CA GLY A 54 -15.43 13.05 2.59
C GLY A 54 -14.27 12.16 2.15
N LEU A 55 -13.12 12.26 2.81
CA LEU A 55 -11.93 11.43 2.61
C LEU A 55 -11.49 10.81 3.95
N CYS A 56 -11.05 9.56 3.90
CA CYS A 56 -10.43 8.90 5.05
C CYS A 56 -8.99 9.39 5.26
N LEU A 57 -8.64 9.72 6.50
CA LEU A 57 -7.33 10.18 6.95
C LEU A 57 -6.76 9.33 8.09
#